data_AF-A0A6L8L3H5-F1
#
_entry.id   AF-A0A6L8L3H5-F1
#
_cell.length_a   1.000
_cell.length_b   1.000
_cell.length_c   1.000
_cell.angle_alpha   90.00
_cell.angle_beta   90.00
_cell.angle_gamma   90.00
#
_symmetry.space_group_name_H-M   'P 1'
#
loop_
_entity.id
_entity.type
_entity.pdbx_description
1 polymer ?
#
loop_
_entity_poly.entity_id
_entity_poly.type
_entity_poly.pdbx_seq_one_letter_code
_entity_poly.pdbx_strand_id
1 'polypeptide(L)'
;MDIVQRLENAWSIHAEGKFEEALQEYIWLFEATAKDADTASLRLSYVLAAWAKLAEEYLPAHHALVDLRNHMAEQLLSEPTDTALFNDIRVVNDKLGDLQNTYHLFQRLPDALKQQTARIALPSLMACGDYQLARRYLQQPEEHLAQAAMKLNQQKNQINVLTSEGMAELLADVFNYTTEVALVLDLLNGCGDTAAAAIARQQAVSLVQTPEARACVEAELNAPGTTLDAMVELQNSVTA
;
A
#
# COMPACT_ATOMS: atom_id res chain seq x y z
N MET A 1 -0.18 -24.63 17.27
CA MET A 1 0.82 -23.53 17.25
C MET A 1 0.07 -22.26 16.95
N ASP A 2 0.36 -21.19 17.68
CA ASP A 2 -0.21 -19.87 17.42
C ASP A 2 0.20 -19.35 16.02
N ILE A 3 -0.62 -18.49 15.39
CA ILE A 3 -0.37 -17.98 14.02
C ILE A 3 0.93 -17.18 13.96
N VAL A 4 1.18 -16.32 14.97
CA VAL A 4 2.41 -15.52 15.03
C VAL A 4 3.62 -16.43 15.18
N GLN A 5 3.56 -17.38 16.12
CA GLN A 5 4.64 -18.34 16.32
C GLN A 5 4.90 -19.19 15.06
N ARG A 6 3.85 -19.53 14.30
CA ARG A 6 3.99 -20.25 13.04
C ARG A 6 4.66 -19.41 11.95
N LEU A 7 4.33 -18.13 11.87
CA LEU A 7 4.97 -17.19 10.95
C LEU A 7 6.45 -16.99 11.29
N GLU A 8 6.80 -16.83 12.57
CA GLU A 8 8.20 -16.75 13.02
C GLU A 8 8.99 -18.01 12.67
N ASN A 9 8.40 -19.18 12.88
CA ASN A 9 9.02 -20.46 12.49
C ASN A 9 9.20 -20.54 10.97
N ALA A 10 8.23 -20.10 10.17
CA ALA A 10 8.34 -20.04 8.72
C ALA A 10 9.47 -19.11 8.25
N TRP A 11 9.71 -17.98 8.96
CA TRP A 11 10.88 -17.14 8.71
C TRP A 11 12.20 -17.86 9.02
N SER A 12 12.28 -18.65 10.09
CA SER A 12 13.48 -19.44 10.40
C SER A 12 13.76 -20.49 9.32
N ILE A 13 12.73 -21.24 8.90
CA ILE A 13 12.83 -22.25 7.82
C ILE A 13 13.33 -21.60 6.52
N HIS A 14 12.78 -20.43 6.17
CA HIS A 14 13.23 -19.64 5.03
C HIS A 14 14.70 -19.22 5.17
N ALA A 15 15.09 -18.65 6.31
CA ALA A 15 16.47 -18.23 6.57
C ALA A 15 17.49 -19.39 6.56
N GLU A 16 17.05 -20.62 6.86
CA GLU A 16 17.84 -21.85 6.76
C GLU A 16 17.98 -22.37 5.31
N GLY A 17 17.36 -21.73 4.32
CA GLY A 17 17.38 -22.15 2.92
C GLY A 17 16.44 -23.30 2.58
N LYS A 18 15.54 -23.68 3.49
CA LYS A 18 14.54 -24.74 3.28
C LYS A 18 13.31 -24.19 2.54
N PHE A 19 13.54 -23.70 1.33
CA PHE A 19 12.56 -22.91 0.58
C PHE A 19 11.23 -23.61 0.29
N GLU A 20 11.27 -24.90 -0.05
CA GLU A 20 10.02 -25.65 -0.30
C GLU A 20 9.17 -25.75 0.97
N GLU A 21 9.78 -26.02 2.12
CA GLU A 21 9.07 -26.10 3.40
C GLU A 21 8.51 -24.73 3.80
N ALA A 22 9.30 -23.66 3.63
CA ALA A 22 8.84 -22.29 3.88
C ALA A 22 7.66 -21.90 2.97
N LEU A 23 7.67 -22.30 1.69
CA LEU A 23 6.58 -22.05 0.76
C LEU A 23 5.27 -22.69 1.24
N GLN A 24 5.31 -23.96 1.65
CA GLN A 24 4.12 -24.64 2.17
C GLN A 24 3.56 -23.95 3.41
N GLU A 25 4.44 -23.45 4.29
CA GLU A 25 4.05 -22.69 5.48
C GLU A 25 3.39 -21.35 5.11
N TYR A 26 3.93 -20.59 4.15
CA TYR A 26 3.35 -19.32 3.72
C TYR A 26 1.99 -19.48 3.02
N ILE A 27 1.84 -20.50 2.17
CA ILE A 27 0.54 -20.82 1.55
C ILE A 27 -0.50 -21.11 2.64
N TRP A 28 -0.16 -21.99 3.58
CA TRP A 28 -1.08 -22.34 4.67
C TRP A 28 -1.43 -21.11 5.54
N LEU A 29 -0.44 -20.30 5.89
CA LEU A 29 -0.63 -19.08 6.68
C LEU A 29 -1.53 -18.08 5.95
N PHE A 30 -1.37 -17.93 4.64
CA PHE A 30 -2.18 -17.01 3.84
C PHE A 30 -3.67 -17.42 3.86
N GLU A 31 -3.96 -18.71 3.75
CA GLU A 31 -5.33 -19.22 3.84
C GLU A 31 -5.90 -19.18 5.26
N ALA A 32 -5.09 -19.51 6.27
CA ALA A 32 -5.53 -19.57 7.66
C ALA A 32 -5.89 -18.18 8.19
N THR A 33 -5.06 -17.17 7.89
CA THR A 33 -5.29 -15.78 8.30
C THR A 33 -6.47 -15.13 7.60
N ALA A 34 -6.90 -15.63 6.43
CA ALA A 34 -8.11 -15.14 5.77
C ALA A 34 -9.41 -15.52 6.52
N LYS A 35 -9.38 -16.56 7.37
CA LYS A 35 -10.56 -17.14 8.02
C LYS A 35 -10.82 -16.58 9.42
N ASP A 36 -9.88 -15.79 9.95
CA ASP A 36 -9.89 -15.32 11.32
C ASP A 36 -9.70 -13.80 11.37
N ALA A 37 -10.68 -13.10 11.95
CA ALA A 37 -10.69 -11.64 12.00
C ALA A 37 -9.51 -11.06 12.81
N ASP A 38 -9.04 -11.79 13.82
CA ASP A 38 -7.96 -11.33 14.69
C ASP A 38 -6.59 -11.36 13.98
N THR A 39 -6.45 -12.24 12.97
CA THR A 39 -5.21 -12.41 12.21
C THR A 39 -5.30 -11.94 10.76
N ALA A 40 -6.47 -11.47 10.31
CA ALA A 40 -6.70 -10.98 8.95
C ALA A 40 -5.76 -9.83 8.55
N SER A 41 -5.40 -8.96 9.50
CA SER A 41 -4.47 -7.85 9.26
C SER A 41 -3.06 -8.32 8.90
N LEU A 42 -2.65 -9.52 9.32
CA LEU A 42 -1.33 -10.11 9.05
C LEU A 42 -1.20 -10.67 7.63
N ARG A 43 -2.34 -11.06 7.01
CA ARG A 43 -2.35 -11.79 5.75
C ARG A 43 -1.67 -11.02 4.61
N LEU A 44 -2.18 -9.82 4.33
CA LEU A 44 -1.68 -8.99 3.22
C LEU A 44 -0.43 -8.19 3.58
N SER A 45 -0.11 -8.09 4.88
CA SER A 45 1.06 -7.36 5.38
C SER A 45 2.27 -8.29 5.54
N TYR A 46 2.33 -9.03 6.64
CA TYR A 46 3.50 -9.83 7.02
C TYR A 46 3.60 -11.16 6.27
N VAL A 47 2.50 -11.90 6.15
CA VAL A 47 2.53 -13.23 5.49
C VAL A 47 2.86 -13.06 4.01
N LEU A 48 2.13 -12.19 3.31
CA LEU A 48 2.35 -11.95 1.89
C LEU A 48 3.72 -11.30 1.62
N ALA A 49 4.22 -10.40 2.49
CA ALA A 49 5.58 -9.88 2.33
C ALA A 49 6.66 -10.96 2.50
N ALA A 50 6.50 -11.87 3.46
CA ALA A 50 7.43 -12.97 3.66
C ALA A 50 7.43 -13.95 2.47
N TRP A 51 6.25 -14.25 1.92
CA TRP A 51 6.13 -15.05 0.71
C TRP A 51 6.74 -14.33 -0.51
N ALA A 52 6.48 -13.04 -0.69
CA ALA A 52 7.07 -12.25 -1.77
C ALA A 52 8.60 -12.27 -1.71
N LYS A 53 9.19 -12.13 -0.51
CA LYS A 53 10.63 -12.26 -0.32
C LYS A 53 11.15 -13.64 -0.74
N LEU A 54 10.44 -14.72 -0.36
CA LEU A 54 10.80 -16.07 -0.80
C LEU A 54 10.73 -16.21 -2.32
N ALA A 55 9.76 -15.56 -2.97
CA ALA A 55 9.61 -15.57 -4.42
C ALA A 55 10.76 -14.87 -5.17
N GLU A 56 11.47 -13.94 -4.53
CA GLU A 56 12.69 -13.33 -5.08
C GLU A 56 13.86 -14.34 -5.14
N GLU A 57 13.87 -15.34 -4.25
CA GLU A 57 14.96 -16.30 -4.08
C GLU A 57 14.64 -17.69 -4.66
N TYR A 58 13.35 -18.05 -4.74
CA TYR A 58 12.87 -19.38 -5.09
C TYR A 58 11.75 -19.34 -6.14
N LEU A 59 12.08 -19.72 -7.39
CA LEU A 59 11.15 -19.65 -8.53
C LEU A 59 9.79 -20.35 -8.32
N PRO A 60 9.70 -21.53 -7.67
CA PRO A 60 8.40 -22.15 -7.37
C PRO A 60 7.51 -21.29 -6.46
N ALA A 61 8.08 -20.51 -5.52
CA ALA A 61 7.30 -19.59 -4.70
C ALA A 61 6.74 -18.43 -5.53
N HIS A 62 7.50 -17.93 -6.51
CA HIS A 62 7.00 -16.94 -7.48
C HIS A 62 5.85 -17.50 -8.33
N HIS A 63 5.99 -18.71 -8.88
CA HIS A 63 4.90 -19.35 -9.63
C HIS A 63 3.64 -19.51 -8.78
N ALA A 64 3.78 -19.93 -7.52
CA ALA A 64 2.64 -20.08 -6.62
C ALA A 64 1.91 -18.74 -6.33
N LEU A 65 2.62 -17.61 -6.24
CA LEU A 65 1.99 -16.28 -6.14
C LEU A 65 1.24 -15.90 -7.42
N VAL A 66 1.82 -16.19 -8.58
CA VAL A 66 1.16 -15.94 -9.89
C VAL A 66 -0.11 -16.78 -10.02
N ASP A 67 -0.06 -18.05 -9.61
CA ASP A 67 -1.22 -18.95 -9.64
C ASP A 67 -2.32 -18.49 -8.67
N LEU A 68 -1.95 -18.09 -7.45
CA LEU A 68 -2.87 -17.48 -6.48
C LEU A 68 -3.56 -16.24 -7.07
N ARG A 69 -2.79 -15.33 -7.67
CA ARG A 69 -3.29 -14.11 -8.33
C ARG A 69 -4.26 -14.45 -9.46
N ASN A 70 -3.90 -15.39 -10.32
CA ASN A 70 -4.73 -15.80 -11.46
C ASN A 70 -6.05 -16.41 -10.97
N HIS A 71 -6.00 -17.28 -9.97
CA HIS A 71 -7.20 -17.90 -9.39
C HIS A 71 -8.15 -16.85 -8.79
N MET A 72 -7.64 -15.90 -8.01
CA MET A 72 -8.46 -14.80 -7.47
C MET A 72 -9.06 -13.92 -8.58
N ALA A 73 -8.30 -13.65 -9.65
CA ALA A 73 -8.79 -12.87 -10.78
C ALA A 73 -9.91 -13.60 -11.55
N GLU A 74 -9.77 -14.91 -11.76
CA GLU A 74 -10.83 -15.75 -12.34
C GLU A 74 -12.09 -15.74 -11.47
N GLN A 75 -11.93 -15.90 -10.15
CA GLN A 75 -13.03 -15.81 -9.20
C GLN A 75 -13.76 -14.47 -9.30
N LEU A 76 -13.02 -13.35 -9.22
CA LEU A 76 -13.59 -12.00 -9.30
C LEU A 76 -14.32 -11.77 -10.63
N LEU A 77 -13.80 -12.28 -11.74
CA LEU A 77 -14.43 -12.10 -13.05
C LEU A 77 -15.67 -12.96 -13.24
N SER A 78 -15.76 -14.10 -12.53
CA SER A 78 -16.96 -14.93 -12.52
C SER A 78 -18.09 -14.32 -11.70
N GLU A 79 -17.78 -13.67 -10.58
CA GLU A 79 -18.71 -12.99 -9.68
C GLU A 79 -18.19 -11.58 -9.32
N PRO A 80 -18.40 -10.57 -10.19
CA PRO A 80 -17.76 -9.26 -10.08
C PRO A 80 -18.46 -8.31 -9.12
N THR A 81 -18.49 -8.68 -7.85
CA THR A 81 -19.10 -7.90 -6.76
C THR A 81 -18.14 -7.61 -5.62
N ASP A 82 -17.02 -8.32 -5.53
CA ASP A 82 -16.13 -8.30 -4.37
C ASP A 82 -14.98 -7.28 -4.52
N THR A 83 -15.18 -6.11 -3.89
CA THR A 83 -14.14 -5.05 -3.81
C THR A 83 -12.93 -5.48 -2.98
N ALA A 84 -13.11 -6.33 -1.96
CA ALA A 84 -12.02 -6.80 -1.11
C ALA A 84 -11.12 -7.76 -1.89
N LEU A 85 -11.71 -8.67 -2.67
CA LEU A 85 -10.96 -9.56 -3.57
C LEU A 85 -10.18 -8.77 -4.63
N PHE A 86 -10.73 -7.69 -5.18
CA PHE A 86 -9.96 -6.81 -6.07
C PHE A 86 -8.76 -6.19 -5.36
N ASN A 87 -8.91 -5.74 -4.12
CA ASN A 87 -7.80 -5.21 -3.32
C ASN A 87 -6.73 -6.28 -3.07
N ASP A 88 -7.12 -7.51 -2.72
CA ASP A 88 -6.19 -8.62 -2.53
C ASP A 88 -5.35 -8.87 -3.79
N ILE A 89 -6.00 -8.95 -4.96
CA ILE A 89 -5.32 -9.14 -6.25
C ILE A 89 -4.34 -8.01 -6.52
N ARG A 90 -4.74 -6.75 -6.28
CA ARG A 90 -3.83 -5.61 -6.42
C ARG A 90 -2.61 -5.76 -5.51
N VAL A 91 -2.80 -6.05 -4.23
CA VAL A 91 -1.66 -6.16 -3.28
C VAL A 91 -0.70 -7.28 -3.71
N VAL A 92 -1.22 -8.41 -4.21
CA VAL A 92 -0.37 -9.48 -4.78
C VAL A 92 0.36 -8.99 -6.03
N ASN A 93 -0.31 -8.29 -6.94
CA ASN A 93 0.35 -7.69 -8.12
C ASN A 93 1.44 -6.70 -7.74
N ASP A 94 1.24 -5.88 -6.69
CA ASP A 94 2.26 -4.94 -6.21
C ASP A 94 3.50 -5.69 -5.70
N LYS A 95 3.32 -6.82 -5.00
CA LYS A 95 4.44 -7.68 -4.57
C LYS A 95 5.14 -8.39 -5.72
N LEU A 96 4.43 -8.72 -6.79
CA LEU A 96 4.99 -9.27 -8.02
C LEU A 96 5.64 -8.20 -8.92
N GLY A 97 5.52 -6.91 -8.59
CA GLY A 97 5.96 -5.81 -9.45
C GLY A 97 5.16 -5.69 -10.75
N ASP A 98 3.95 -6.25 -10.79
CA ASP A 98 3.13 -6.46 -11.99
C ASP A 98 1.88 -5.56 -11.95
N LEU A 99 2.10 -4.25 -11.84
CA LEU A 99 1.02 -3.26 -11.78
C LEU A 99 0.13 -3.28 -13.03
N GLN A 100 0.68 -3.72 -14.16
CA GLN A 100 -0.05 -3.83 -15.42
C GLN A 100 -1.21 -4.84 -15.32
N ASN A 101 -1.08 -5.91 -14.53
CA ASN A 101 -2.17 -6.86 -14.34
C ASN A 101 -3.34 -6.28 -13.55
N THR A 102 -3.10 -5.40 -12.57
CA THR A 102 -4.17 -4.66 -11.90
C THR A 102 -4.92 -3.77 -12.89
N TYR A 103 -4.21 -3.08 -13.78
CA TYR A 103 -4.80 -2.26 -14.83
C TYR A 103 -5.70 -3.07 -15.76
N HIS A 104 -5.20 -4.17 -16.33
CA HIS A 104 -5.96 -5.02 -17.25
C HIS A 104 -7.17 -5.67 -16.57
N LEU A 105 -7.03 -6.11 -15.32
CA LEU A 105 -8.15 -6.63 -14.55
C LEU A 105 -9.21 -5.54 -14.35
N PHE A 106 -8.82 -4.35 -13.89
CA PHE A 106 -9.73 -3.23 -13.67
C PHE A 106 -10.54 -2.89 -14.92
N GLN A 107 -9.90 -2.88 -16.11
CA GLN A 107 -10.58 -2.60 -17.38
C GLN A 107 -11.71 -3.59 -17.70
N ARG A 108 -11.59 -4.85 -17.25
CA ARG A 108 -12.55 -5.92 -17.50
C ARG A 108 -13.73 -5.92 -16.51
N LEU A 109 -13.65 -5.16 -15.43
CA LEU A 109 -14.71 -5.08 -14.41
C LEU A 109 -15.97 -4.36 -14.96
N PRO A 110 -17.17 -4.72 -14.46
CA PRO A 110 -18.39 -3.96 -14.74
C PRO A 110 -18.31 -2.57 -14.09
N ASP A 111 -19.02 -1.60 -14.67
CA ASP A 111 -18.95 -0.19 -14.23
C ASP A 111 -19.26 -0.01 -12.75
N ALA A 112 -20.24 -0.76 -12.21
CA ALA A 112 -20.60 -0.69 -10.79
C ALA A 112 -19.41 -1.01 -9.88
N LEU A 113 -18.66 -2.08 -10.19
CA LEU A 113 -17.48 -2.46 -9.41
C LEU A 113 -16.29 -1.54 -9.69
N LYS A 114 -16.13 -1.05 -10.94
CA LYS A 114 -15.11 -0.03 -11.25
C LYS A 114 -15.26 1.21 -10.38
N GLN A 115 -16.47 1.71 -10.17
CA GLN A 115 -16.69 2.89 -9.31
C GLN A 115 -16.23 2.64 -7.86
N GLN A 116 -16.43 1.43 -7.34
CA GLN A 116 -16.06 1.06 -5.97
C GLN A 116 -14.54 0.82 -5.82
N THR A 117 -13.90 0.31 -6.86
CA THR A 117 -12.49 -0.11 -6.86
C THR A 117 -11.54 0.90 -7.49
N ALA A 118 -12.05 1.97 -8.12
CA ALA A 118 -11.23 2.87 -8.91
C ALA A 118 -10.08 3.50 -8.10
N ARG A 119 -10.35 3.96 -6.87
CA ARG A 119 -9.33 4.51 -5.97
C ARG A 119 -8.18 3.51 -5.73
N ILE A 120 -8.52 2.24 -5.59
CA ILE A 120 -7.58 1.14 -5.39
C ILE A 120 -6.73 0.95 -6.66
N ALA A 121 -7.33 1.09 -7.85
CA ALA A 121 -6.65 0.91 -9.13
C ALA A 121 -5.79 2.11 -9.58
N LEU A 122 -6.01 3.33 -9.04
CA LEU A 122 -5.36 4.57 -9.51
C LEU A 122 -3.84 4.45 -9.70
N PRO A 123 -3.04 3.90 -8.76
CA PRO A 123 -1.60 3.76 -8.96
C PRO A 123 -1.26 2.94 -10.22
N SER A 124 -1.98 1.85 -10.45
CA SER A 124 -1.78 0.98 -11.61
C SER A 124 -2.24 1.64 -12.93
N LEU A 125 -3.33 2.42 -12.90
CA LEU A 125 -3.75 3.20 -14.06
C LEU A 125 -2.67 4.20 -14.47
N MET A 126 -2.12 4.94 -13.50
CA MET A 126 -1.07 5.94 -13.73
C MET A 126 0.26 5.31 -14.14
N ALA A 127 0.65 4.19 -13.52
CA ALA A 127 1.85 3.44 -13.91
C ALA A 127 1.78 2.93 -15.36
N CYS A 128 0.57 2.62 -15.85
CA CYS A 128 0.34 2.26 -17.25
C CYS A 128 0.15 3.47 -18.18
N GLY A 129 0.26 4.70 -17.67
CA GLY A 129 0.12 5.95 -18.44
C GLY A 129 -1.32 6.38 -18.73
N ASP A 130 -2.33 5.68 -18.20
CA ASP A 130 -3.75 6.01 -18.43
C ASP A 130 -4.25 7.10 -17.46
N TYR A 131 -3.57 8.25 -17.50
CA TYR A 131 -3.88 9.40 -16.65
C TYR A 131 -5.26 9.98 -16.93
N GLN A 132 -5.76 9.85 -18.17
CA GLN A 132 -7.12 10.29 -18.51
C GLN A 132 -8.17 9.44 -17.80
N LEU A 133 -8.01 8.11 -17.76
CA LEU A 133 -8.91 7.25 -17.01
C LEU A 133 -8.78 7.51 -15.50
N ALA A 134 -7.56 7.64 -14.98
CA ALA A 134 -7.33 7.98 -13.58
C ALA A 134 -8.03 9.30 -13.19
N ARG A 135 -7.96 10.34 -14.04
CA ARG A 135 -8.61 11.64 -13.81
C ARG A 135 -10.13 11.54 -13.75
N ARG A 136 -10.75 10.62 -14.48
CA ARG A 136 -12.21 10.41 -14.42
C ARG A 136 -12.68 9.91 -13.05
N TYR A 137 -11.83 9.17 -12.35
CA TYR A 137 -12.12 8.62 -11.03
C TYR A 137 -11.59 9.48 -9.88
N LEU A 138 -10.64 10.37 -10.13
CA LEU A 138 -10.18 11.41 -9.20
C LEU A 138 -10.42 12.81 -9.79
N GLN A 139 -11.69 13.20 -9.90
CA GLN A 139 -12.10 14.41 -10.62
C GLN A 139 -11.68 15.72 -9.94
N GLN A 140 -11.62 15.71 -8.60
CA GLN A 140 -11.30 16.85 -7.74
C GLN A 140 -10.06 16.56 -6.88
N PRO A 141 -8.84 16.57 -7.46
CA PRO A 141 -7.62 16.22 -6.71
C PRO A 141 -7.33 17.17 -5.54
N GLU A 142 -7.70 18.45 -5.65
CA GLU A 142 -7.55 19.43 -4.56
C GLU A 142 -8.45 19.11 -3.37
N GLU A 143 -9.69 18.67 -3.61
CA GLU A 143 -10.61 18.27 -2.53
C GLU A 143 -10.13 16.99 -1.85
N HIS A 144 -9.62 16.04 -2.64
CA HIS A 144 -8.99 14.82 -2.11
C HIS A 144 -7.80 15.16 -1.20
N LEU A 145 -6.93 16.06 -1.64
CA LEU A 145 -5.79 16.54 -0.86
C LEU A 145 -6.24 17.22 0.44
N ALA A 146 -7.26 18.08 0.38
CA ALA A 146 -7.82 18.74 1.56
C ALA A 146 -8.39 17.73 2.57
N GLN A 147 -9.08 16.69 2.11
CA GLN A 147 -9.59 15.62 2.97
C GLN A 147 -8.45 14.82 3.62
N ALA A 148 -7.41 14.49 2.86
CA ALA A 148 -6.23 13.79 3.37
C ALA A 148 -5.52 14.61 4.46
N ALA A 149 -5.36 15.93 4.23
CA ALA A 149 -4.77 16.84 5.22
C ALA A 149 -5.64 16.97 6.48
N MET A 150 -6.97 17.04 6.32
CA MET A 150 -7.90 17.05 7.45
C MET A 150 -7.75 15.80 8.32
N LYS A 151 -7.59 14.62 7.71
CA LYS A 151 -7.38 13.37 8.44
C LYS A 151 -6.08 13.41 9.26
N LEU A 152 -4.96 13.78 8.65
CA LEU A 152 -3.67 13.96 9.35
C LEU A 152 -3.79 14.94 10.53
N ASN A 153 -4.45 16.09 10.30
CA ASN A 153 -4.64 17.10 11.35
C ASN A 153 -5.51 16.60 12.52
N GLN A 154 -6.52 15.77 12.25
CA GLN A 154 -7.38 15.19 13.29
C GLN A 154 -6.63 14.16 14.15
N GLN A 155 -5.84 13.29 13.53
CA GLN A 155 -5.08 12.24 14.22
C GLN A 155 -4.02 12.85 15.15
N LYS A 156 -3.35 13.94 14.72
CA LYS A 156 -2.28 14.58 15.52
C LYS A 156 -2.75 15.15 16.86
N ASN A 157 -4.02 15.48 17.03
CA ASN A 157 -4.51 16.06 18.30
C ASN A 157 -4.31 15.13 19.52
N GLN A 158 -3.92 13.88 19.31
CA GLN A 158 -3.76 12.87 20.36
C GLN A 158 -2.30 12.39 20.54
N ILE A 159 -1.36 12.86 19.71
CA ILE A 159 0.00 12.31 19.63
C ILE A 159 0.98 13.07 20.54
N ASN A 160 1.70 12.33 21.40
CA ASN A 160 2.84 12.85 22.15
C ASN A 160 4.16 12.60 21.40
N VAL A 161 4.57 13.55 20.57
CA VAL A 161 5.79 13.47 19.74
C VAL A 161 7.11 13.39 20.52
N LEU A 162 7.08 13.54 21.85
CA LEU A 162 8.26 13.41 22.70
C LEU A 162 8.59 11.96 23.07
N THR A 163 7.71 11.01 22.74
CA THR A 163 7.96 9.56 22.93
C THR A 163 8.27 8.90 21.59
N SER A 164 9.02 7.80 21.61
CA SER A 164 9.29 7.02 20.39
C SER A 164 8.00 6.50 19.75
N GLU A 165 7.02 6.09 20.56
CA GLU A 165 5.71 5.64 20.10
C GLU A 165 4.94 6.77 19.38
N GLY A 166 4.85 7.95 19.99
CA GLY A 166 4.16 9.07 19.37
C GLY A 166 4.88 9.61 18.12
N MET A 167 6.22 9.56 18.09
CA MET A 167 6.96 9.90 16.87
C MET A 167 6.70 8.86 15.76
N ALA A 168 6.66 7.56 16.08
CA ALA A 168 6.35 6.53 15.11
C ALA A 168 4.93 6.69 14.53
N GLU A 169 3.96 7.02 15.38
CA GLU A 169 2.58 7.31 14.97
C GLU A 169 2.52 8.53 14.03
N LEU A 170 3.22 9.63 14.38
CA LEU A 170 3.32 10.81 13.53
C LEU A 170 3.90 10.48 12.16
N LEU A 171 5.02 9.75 12.11
CA LEU A 171 5.68 9.40 10.85
C LEU A 171 4.78 8.50 10.00
N ALA A 172 4.05 7.55 10.60
CA ALA A 172 3.10 6.72 9.88
C ALA A 172 1.94 7.54 9.29
N ASP A 173 1.39 8.51 10.03
CA ASP A 173 0.35 9.39 9.53
C ASP A 173 0.85 10.34 8.43
N VAL A 174 2.08 10.85 8.56
CA VAL A 174 2.73 11.64 7.52
C VAL A 174 2.98 10.80 6.27
N PHE A 175 3.44 9.56 6.41
CA PHE A 175 3.65 8.64 5.30
C PHE A 175 2.34 8.37 4.54
N ASN A 176 1.25 8.11 5.28
CA ASN A 176 -0.07 7.94 4.70
C ASN A 176 -0.53 9.18 3.93
N TYR A 177 -0.36 10.37 4.51
CA TYR A 177 -0.73 11.63 3.87
C TYR A 177 0.11 11.90 2.62
N THR A 178 1.43 11.75 2.70
CA THR A 178 2.35 12.01 1.58
C THR A 178 2.16 11.02 0.42
N THR A 179 1.70 9.80 0.70
CA THR A 179 1.24 8.86 -0.33
C THR A 179 0.05 9.42 -1.13
N GLU A 180 -0.93 10.02 -0.45
CA GLU A 180 -2.07 10.67 -1.12
C GLU A 180 -1.66 11.95 -1.87
N VAL A 181 -0.67 12.69 -1.35
CA VAL A 181 -0.08 13.84 -2.05
C VAL A 181 0.59 13.38 -3.34
N ALA A 182 1.44 12.36 -3.29
CA ALA A 182 2.12 11.80 -4.45
C ALA A 182 1.12 11.37 -5.52
N LEU A 183 0.05 10.67 -5.13
CA LEU A 183 -1.05 10.27 -6.02
C LEU A 183 -1.64 11.46 -6.80
N VAL A 184 -1.94 12.56 -6.10
CA VAL A 184 -2.49 13.79 -6.70
C VAL A 184 -1.49 14.47 -7.63
N LEU A 185 -0.23 14.58 -7.20
CA LEU A 185 0.82 15.23 -7.99
C LEU A 185 1.12 14.45 -9.26
N ASP A 186 1.23 13.12 -9.17
CA ASP A 186 1.46 12.23 -10.31
C ASP A 186 0.32 12.30 -11.32
N LEU A 187 -0.93 12.32 -10.83
CA LEU A 187 -2.09 12.50 -11.69
C LEU A 187 -2.04 13.83 -12.45
N LEU A 188 -1.86 14.94 -11.74
CA LEU A 188 -1.85 16.28 -12.35
C LEU A 188 -0.70 16.43 -13.35
N ASN A 189 0.51 15.99 -12.98
CA ASN A 189 1.65 16.02 -13.87
C ASN A 189 1.45 15.13 -15.11
N GLY A 190 0.92 13.92 -14.94
CA GLY A 190 0.62 12.99 -16.03
C GLY A 190 -0.49 13.47 -16.95
N CYS A 191 -1.44 14.28 -16.45
CA CYS A 191 -2.41 15.00 -17.28
C CYS A 191 -1.82 16.23 -17.99
N GLY A 192 -0.59 16.65 -17.65
CA GLY A 192 0.03 17.87 -18.16
C GLY A 192 -0.33 19.15 -17.39
N ASP A 193 -1.10 19.05 -16.31
CA ASP A 193 -1.54 20.14 -15.45
C ASP A 193 -0.45 20.57 -14.45
N THR A 194 0.78 20.78 -14.93
CA THR A 194 1.97 21.05 -14.10
C THR A 194 1.84 22.28 -13.20
N ALA A 195 1.10 23.31 -13.64
CA ALA A 195 0.80 24.47 -12.80
C ALA A 195 -0.12 24.11 -11.62
N ALA A 196 -1.13 23.28 -11.86
CA ALA A 196 -2.01 22.79 -10.80
C ALA A 196 -1.26 21.85 -9.85
N ALA A 197 -0.34 21.01 -10.36
CA ALA A 197 0.53 20.18 -9.53
C ALA A 197 1.41 21.04 -8.60
N ALA A 198 1.99 22.14 -9.11
CA ALA A 198 2.78 23.06 -8.30
C ALA A 198 1.94 23.74 -7.19
N ILE A 199 0.71 24.14 -7.51
CA ILE A 199 -0.24 24.70 -6.53
C ILE A 199 -0.60 23.63 -5.48
N ALA A 200 -0.96 22.43 -5.91
CA ALA A 200 -1.30 21.31 -5.03
C ALA A 200 -0.14 20.96 -4.09
N ARG A 201 1.11 20.99 -4.57
CA ARG A 201 2.30 20.77 -3.74
C ARG A 201 2.44 21.81 -2.64
N GLN A 202 2.20 23.09 -2.94
CA GLN A 202 2.23 24.16 -1.93
C GLN A 202 1.05 24.03 -0.96
N GLN A 203 -0.14 23.73 -1.48
CA GLN A 203 -1.34 23.47 -0.66
C GLN A 203 -1.10 22.32 0.32
N ALA A 204 -0.49 21.23 -0.14
CA ALA A 204 -0.22 20.04 0.65
C ALA A 204 0.57 20.35 1.93
N VAL A 205 1.52 21.28 1.86
CA VAL A 205 2.27 21.77 3.02
C VAL A 205 1.43 22.71 3.87
N SER A 206 0.78 23.69 3.25
CA SER A 206 0.04 24.76 3.95
C SER A 206 -1.17 24.26 4.74
N LEU A 207 -1.81 23.17 4.30
CA LEU A 207 -2.99 22.58 4.93
C LEU A 207 -2.66 21.81 6.21
N VAL A 208 -1.41 21.40 6.41
CA VAL A 208 -0.96 20.72 7.62
C VAL A 208 -0.81 21.76 8.73
N GLN A 209 -1.56 21.60 9.82
CA GLN A 209 -1.68 22.63 10.86
C GLN A 209 -0.49 22.63 11.81
N THR A 210 0.03 21.44 12.14
CA THR A 210 1.05 21.30 13.18
C THR A 210 2.46 21.45 12.60
N PRO A 211 3.36 22.18 13.27
CA PRO A 211 4.71 22.42 12.75
C PRO A 211 5.51 21.13 12.51
N GLU A 212 5.38 20.14 13.40
CA GLU A 212 6.15 18.89 13.32
C GLU A 212 5.75 18.06 12.10
N ALA A 213 4.43 17.84 11.91
CA ALA A 213 3.93 17.13 10.74
C ALA A 213 4.24 17.90 9.45
N ARG A 214 4.11 19.24 9.47
CA ARG A 214 4.41 20.08 8.30
C ARG A 214 5.88 19.94 7.89
N ALA A 215 6.81 19.95 8.85
CA ALA A 215 8.23 19.77 8.57
C ALA A 215 8.53 18.40 7.95
N CYS A 216 7.89 17.33 8.44
CA CYS A 216 8.04 15.99 7.87
C CYS A 216 7.49 15.92 6.43
N VAL A 217 6.32 16.51 6.18
CA VAL A 217 5.74 16.60 4.82
C VAL A 217 6.64 17.40 3.88
N GLU A 218 7.16 18.55 4.32
CA GLU A 218 8.10 19.35 3.53
C GLU A 218 9.37 18.56 3.19
N ALA A 219 9.92 17.82 4.17
CA ALA A 219 11.09 16.98 3.97
C ALA A 219 10.82 15.88 2.94
N GLU A 220 9.72 15.15 3.08
CA GLU A 220 9.31 14.09 2.13
C GLU A 220 9.12 14.63 0.71
N LEU A 221 8.48 15.80 0.55
CA LEU A 221 8.28 16.37 -0.78
C LEU A 221 9.60 16.83 -1.42
N ASN A 222 10.56 17.29 -0.62
CA ASN A 222 11.87 17.73 -1.11
C ASN A 222 12.81 16.55 -1.42
N ALA A 223 12.73 15.48 -0.63
CA ALA A 223 13.51 14.27 -0.79
C ALA A 223 12.62 13.05 -0.49
N PRO A 224 11.95 12.47 -1.52
CA PRO A 224 11.09 11.31 -1.35
C PRO A 224 11.84 10.13 -0.71
N GLY A 225 11.20 9.46 0.25
CA GLY A 225 11.78 8.39 1.07
C GLY A 225 12.24 8.84 2.46
N THR A 226 12.37 10.15 2.72
CA THR A 226 12.87 10.67 4.01
C THR A 226 12.03 10.20 5.20
N THR A 227 10.71 10.12 5.05
CA THR A 227 9.79 9.66 6.12
C THR A 227 10.03 8.19 6.43
N LEU A 228 10.22 7.35 5.40
CA LEU A 228 10.48 5.93 5.58
C LEU A 228 11.84 5.70 6.24
N ASP A 229 12.87 6.43 5.81
CA ASP A 229 14.20 6.38 6.42
C ASP A 229 14.13 6.75 7.92
N ALA A 230 13.40 7.81 8.26
CA ALA A 230 13.18 8.22 9.65
C ALA A 230 12.44 7.15 10.48
N MET A 231 11.45 6.46 9.89
CA MET A 231 10.76 5.34 10.55
C MET A 231 11.72 4.19 10.85
N VAL A 232 12.59 3.83 9.89
CA VAL A 232 13.59 2.76 10.05
C VAL A 232 14.63 3.13 11.12
N GLU A 233 15.14 4.36 11.10
CA GLU A 233 16.08 4.85 12.12
C GLU A 233 15.47 4.81 13.52
N LEU A 234 14.22 5.27 13.66
CA LEU A 234 13.49 5.24 14.92
C LEU A 234 13.32 3.80 15.43
N GLN A 235 12.93 2.87 14.56
CA GLN A 235 12.79 1.46 14.92
C GLN A 235 14.11 0.86 15.42
N ASN A 236 15.21 1.13 14.71
CA ASN A 236 16.54 0.65 15.09
C ASN A 236 17.01 1.23 16.44
N SER A 237 16.65 2.48 16.74
CA SER A 237 17.02 3.14 18.00
C SER A 237 16.30 2.59 19.23
N VAL A 238 15.10 2.02 19.07
CA VAL A 238 14.31 1.41 20.15
C VAL A 238 14.80 -0.01 20.45
N THR A 239 15.37 -0.69 19.45
CA THR A 239 15.90 -2.06 19.58
C THR A 239 17.35 -2.16 20.04
N ALA A 240 18.08 -1.03 20.12
CA ALA A 240 19.49 -0.95 20.52
C ALA A 240 19.65 -0.66 22.03
#